data_AF-A0A0M1I4V3-F1
#
_entry.id   AF-A0A0M1I4V3-F1
#
_cell.length_a   1.000
_cell.length_b   1.000
_cell.length_c   1.000
_cell.angle_alpha   90.00
_cell.angle_beta   90.00
_cell.angle_gamma   90.00
#
_symmetry.space_group_name_H-M   'P 1'
#
loop_
_entity.id
_entity.type
_entity.pdbx_description
1 polymer ?
#
loop_
_entity_poly.entity_id
_entity_poly.type
_entity_poly.pdbx_seq_one_letter_code
_entity_poly.pdbx_strand_id
1 'polypeptide(L)' 'MHSTLEINSHNNMTAEQILEEIRYPLENLEMFLQAMTKMKIDIALDDKEFTAIINTLHQQVNQISKAVQA' A
#
# COMPACT_ATOMS: atom_id res chain seq x y z
N MET A 1 16.54 -7.83 -0.22
CA MET A 1 15.15 -7.75 -0.70
C MET A 1 14.45 -6.74 0.19
N HIS A 2 14.10 -5.56 -0.33
CA HIS A 2 13.27 -4.61 0.40
C HIS A 2 11.85 -5.19 0.45
N SER A 3 11.29 -5.35 1.65
CA SER A 3 9.91 -5.78 1.80
C SER A 3 9.01 -4.75 1.10
N THR A 4 8.13 -5.19 0.20
CA THR A 4 7.21 -4.36 -0.59
C THR A 4 6.23 -3.53 0.26
N LEU A 5 6.31 -3.67 1.58
CA LEU A 5 5.41 -3.13 2.59
C LEU A 5 6.14 -2.46 3.77
N GLU A 6 7.47 -2.39 3.79
CA GLU A 6 8.17 -1.78 4.92
C GLU A 6 8.67 -0.39 4.54
N ILE A 7 7.91 0.62 4.96
CA ILE A 7 8.37 2.02 4.91
C ILE A 7 9.29 2.23 6.11
N ASN A 8 10.57 2.47 5.82
CA ASN A 8 11.58 2.72 6.84
C ASN A 8 11.50 4.17 7.33
N SER A 9 10.35 4.55 7.89
CA SER A 9 10.14 5.87 8.48
C SER A 9 10.98 6.01 9.76
N HIS A 10 11.96 6.90 9.72
CA HIS A 10 12.76 7.30 10.88
C HIS A 10 12.53 8.78 11.16
N ASN A 11 12.48 9.18 12.43
CA ASN A 11 12.20 10.56 12.89
C ASN A 11 13.14 11.68 12.35
N ASN A 12 14.15 11.34 11.54
CA ASN A 12 15.16 12.26 11.03
C ASN A 12 15.14 12.37 9.49
N MET A 13 14.12 11.86 8.81
CA MET A 13 14.02 11.92 7.36
C MET A 13 13.59 13.31 6.88
N THR A 14 14.17 13.78 5.79
CA THR A 14 13.68 14.99 5.10
C THR A 14 12.40 14.67 4.32
N ALA A 15 11.65 15.70 3.96
CA ALA A 15 10.43 15.55 3.17
C ALA A 15 10.70 14.83 1.83
N GLU A 16 11.83 15.10 1.17
CA GLU A 16 12.25 14.43 -0.07
C GLU A 16 12.54 12.94 0.15
N GLN A 17 13.14 12.58 1.28
CA GLN A 17 13.41 11.19 1.62
C GLN A 17 12.11 10.44 1.94
N ILE A 18 11.16 11.09 2.61
CA ILE A 18 9.82 10.52 2.85
C ILE A 18 9.13 10.30 1.50
N LEU A 19 9.16 11.27 0.59
CA LEU A 19 8.58 11.14 -0.76
C LEU A 19 9.17 9.97 -1.55
N GLU A 20 10.49 9.79 -1.49
CA GLU A 20 11.17 8.69 -2.17
C GLU A 20 10.78 7.31 -1.57
N GLU A 21 10.67 7.23 -0.24
CA GLU A 21 10.24 6.00 0.44
C GLU A 21 8.78 5.64 0.18
N ILE A 22 7.86 6.62 0.08
CA ILE A 22 6.44 6.34 -0.17
C ILE A 22 6.11 6.12 -1.66
N ARG A 23 7.01 6.46 -2.59
CA ARG A 23 6.76 6.33 -4.04
C ARG A 23 6.42 4.89 -4.45
N TYR A 24 7.26 3.93 -4.09
CA TYR A 24 7.03 2.52 -4.41
C TYR A 24 5.77 1.93 -3.74
N PRO A 25 5.51 2.19 -2.44
CA PRO A 25 4.24 1.86 -1.80
C PRO A 25 3.01 2.44 -2.51
N LEU A 26 3.07 3.68 -3.00
CA LEU A 26 1.97 4.32 -3.73
C LEU A 26 1.73 3.66 -5.09
N GLU A 27 2.78 3.39 -5.86
CA GLU A 27 2.68 2.66 -7.13
C GLU A 27 2.09 1.27 -6.94
N ASN A 28 2.50 0.56 -5.88
CA ASN A 28 1.92 -0.73 -5.51
C ASN A 28 0.43 -0.62 -5.17
N LEU A 29 0.03 0.41 -4.41
CA LEU A 29 -1.37 0.64 -4.06
C LEU A 29 -2.22 0.84 -5.33
N GLU A 30 -1.72 1.61 -6.29
CA GLU A 30 -2.40 1.85 -7.56
C GLU A 30 -2.55 0.57 -8.39
N MET A 31 -1.47 -0.22 -8.52
CA MET A 31 -1.52 -1.52 -9.21
C MET A 31 -2.51 -2.48 -8.54
N PHE A 32 -2.55 -2.49 -7.22
CA PHE A 32 -3.46 -3.36 -6.45
C PHE A 32 -4.93 -2.96 -6.66
N LEU A 33 -5.23 -1.65 -6.65
CA LEU A 33 -6.57 -1.12 -6.93
C LEU A 33 -7.02 -1.40 -8.37
N GLN A 34 -6.11 -1.30 -9.35
CA GLN A 34 -6.41 -1.70 -10.73
C GLN A 34 -6.70 -3.19 -10.84
N ALA A 35 -5.91 -4.05 -10.19
CA ALA A 35 -6.12 -5.49 -10.18
C ALA A 35 -7.47 -5.85 -9.55
N MET A 36 -7.81 -5.26 -8.39
CA MET A 36 -9.12 -5.42 -7.76
C MET A 36 -10.29 -5.01 -8.65
N THR A 37 -10.17 -3.88 -9.33
CA THR A 37 -11.24 -3.37 -10.20
C THR A 37 -11.50 -4.33 -11.35
N LYS A 38 -10.43 -4.92 -11.93
CA LYS A 38 -10.54 -5.96 -12.96
C LYS A 38 -11.10 -7.27 -12.39
N MET A 39 -10.65 -7.70 -11.22
CA MET A 39 -11.13 -8.92 -10.58
C MET A 39 -12.62 -8.85 -10.23
N LYS A 40 -13.13 -7.71 -9.73
CA LYS A 40 -14.58 -7.54 -9.46
C LYS A 40 -15.43 -7.63 -10.73
N ILE A 41 -14.88 -7.27 -11.90
CA ILE A 41 -15.58 -7.30 -13.18
C ILE A 41 -15.59 -8.73 -13.76
N ASP A 42 -14.52 -9.50 -13.57
CA ASP A 42 -14.32 -10.79 -14.25
C ASP A 42 -14.45 -12.04 -13.34
N ILE A 43 -14.32 -11.93 -12.02
CA ILE A 43 -14.23 -13.06 -11.08
C ILE A 43 -15.06 -12.79 -9.83
N ALA A 44 -15.95 -13.73 -9.48
CA ALA A 44 -16.63 -13.73 -8.19
C ALA A 44 -15.62 -14.13 -7.09
N LEU A 45 -14.89 -13.15 -6.55
CA LEU A 45 -14.07 -13.33 -5.36
C LEU A 45 -14.94 -13.78 -4.19
N ASP A 46 -14.44 -14.74 -3.40
CA ASP A 46 -15.13 -15.10 -2.16
C ASP A 46 -14.90 -14.04 -1.06
N ASP A 47 -15.73 -14.07 -0.02
CA ASP A 47 -15.69 -13.09 1.06
C ASP A 47 -14.34 -13.05 1.81
N LYS A 48 -13.63 -14.18 1.89
CA LYS A 48 -12.33 -14.27 2.57
C LYS A 48 -11.24 -13.63 1.73
N GLU A 49 -11.22 -13.90 0.43
CA GLU A 49 -10.30 -13.30 -0.53
C GLU A 49 -10.50 -11.78 -0.57
N PHE A 50 -11.75 -11.33 -0.64
CA PHE A 50 -12.09 -9.90 -0.59
C PHE A 50 -11.61 -9.25 0.72
N THR A 51 -11.85 -9.91 1.87
CA THR A 51 -11.44 -9.40 3.18
C THR A 51 -9.91 -9.29 3.30
N ALA A 52 -9.17 -10.30 2.83
CA ALA A 52 -7.70 -10.28 2.84
C ALA A 52 -7.12 -9.13 2.01
N ILE A 53 -7.73 -8.89 0.85
CA ILE A 53 -7.39 -7.78 -0.05
C ILE A 53 -7.62 -6.43 0.64
N ILE A 54 -8.80 -6.22 1.25
CA ILE A 54 -9.14 -4.98 1.97
C ILE A 54 -8.20 -4.74 3.15
N ASN A 55 -7.87 -5.78 3.91
CA ASN A 55 -6.92 -5.67 5.02
C ASN A 55 -5.52 -5.26 4.56
N THR A 56 -5.09 -5.77 3.41
CA THR A 56 -3.78 -5.43 2.82
C THR A 56 -3.73 -3.97 2.39
N LEU A 57 -4.79 -3.48 1.72
CA LEU A 57 -4.95 -2.06 1.38
C LEU A 57 -4.94 -1.17 2.61
N HIS A 58 -5.68 -1.54 3.66
CA HIS A 58 -5.74 -0.77 4.89
C HIS A 58 -4.36 -0.66 5.56
N GLN A 59 -3.59 -1.74 5.60
CA GLN A 59 -2.23 -1.73 6.14
C GLN A 59 -1.31 -0.81 5.33
N GLN A 60 -1.34 -0.87 4.00
CA GLN A 60 -0.53 -0.01 3.13
C GLN A 60 -0.84 1.48 3.34
N VAL A 61 -2.12 1.85 3.38
CA VAL A 61 -2.55 3.23 3.62
C VAL A 61 -2.11 3.72 5.00
N ASN A 62 -2.23 2.87 6.02
CA ASN A 62 -1.82 3.21 7.38
C ASN A 62 -0.30 3.46 7.47
N GLN A 63 0.51 2.64 6.77
CA GLN A 63 1.96 2.83 6.74
C GLN A 63 2.36 4.12 6.05
N ILE A 64 1.76 4.43 4.89
CA ILE A 64 1.99 5.70 4.18
C ILE A 64 1.59 6.88 5.07
N SER A 65 0.42 6.83 5.73
CA SER A 65 -0.03 7.89 6.62
C SER A 65 0.93 8.12 7.78
N LYS A 66 1.50 7.05 8.35
CA LYS A 66 2.49 7.16 9.42
C LYS A 66 3.79 7.78 8.92
N ALA A 67 4.25 7.38 7.73
CA ALA A 67 5.48 7.91 7.15
C ALA A 67 5.39 9.41 6.80
N VAL A 68 4.20 9.88 6.40
CA VAL A 68 3.94 11.29 6.09
C VAL A 68 3.72 12.15 7.35
N GLN A 69 3.21 11.56 8.44
CA GLN A 69 2.91 12.28 9.68
C GLN A 69 4.06 12.28 10.70
N ALA A 70 5.05 11.41 10.54
CA ALA A 70 6.26 11.34 11.38
C ALA A 70 7.24 12.47 11.06
#